data_AF-A0A7W2XDT9-F1
#
_entry.id   AF-A0A7W2XDT9-F1
#
_cell.length_a   1.000
_cell.length_b   1.000
_cell.length_c   1.000
_cell.angle_alpha   90.00
_cell.angle_beta   90.00
_cell.angle_gamma   90.00
#
_symmetry.space_group_name_H-M   'P 1'
#
loop_
_entity.id
_entity.type
_entity.pdbx_description
1 polymer ?
#
loop_
_entity_poly.entity_id
_entity_poly.type
_entity_poly.pdbx_seq_one_letter_code
_entity_poly.pdbx_strand_id
1 'polypeptide(L)'
;MAQNPFKALNINTDKIEAALTQNGVTNFSSNVKNERETHLSGTYKEIDFLIKLMPSGGNTTIGKASGQNNTYFDEIAGIIKENCLYSDKKTFEYTIPKFSDENREMLFAFLAEESITIEEDKNNDPNCKHQYIMTSGNGDRVRAKCYNRGSIQFQGKYLQIASLINDFMCTILDMKEIIEQKNQEFNVDIKKETIESELHSKLPKSIDQIHDDIKKQLSCSLIMKKIDVEMEDYSTYCFSALRSVEGFIYQLLGSVCNPSSSKNLGEYFTENNPKYIIRDIHQATINGEIAEVLCECYTYWHENRHGLFHMKPGVADTKTIDKAESIEIIDTVCQLIDNGIARLRS
;
A
#
# COMPACT_ATOMS: atom_id res chain seq x y z
N MET A 1 -27.22 28.43 -1.99
CA MET A 1 -26.09 28.40 -1.04
C MET A 1 -24.91 27.77 -1.76
N ALA A 2 -23.78 28.46 -1.87
CA ALA A 2 -22.58 27.87 -2.45
C ALA A 2 -22.22 26.59 -1.66
N GLN A 3 -22.09 25.47 -2.36
CA GLN A 3 -21.74 24.19 -1.76
C GLN A 3 -20.30 24.31 -1.27
N ASN A 4 -20.03 24.10 0.03
CA ASN A 4 -18.66 24.11 0.56
C ASN A 4 -17.81 23.10 -0.25
N PRO A 5 -16.78 23.54 -1.00
CA PRO A 5 -16.00 22.66 -1.86
C PRO A 5 -15.16 21.64 -1.08
N PHE A 6 -15.03 21.83 0.23
CA PHE A 6 -14.28 20.95 1.13
C PHE A 6 -15.17 20.00 1.96
N LYS A 7 -16.35 19.66 1.41
CA LYS A 7 -17.33 18.78 2.07
C LYS A 7 -17.15 17.32 1.68
N ALA A 8 -17.18 16.45 2.70
CA ALA A 8 -17.22 14.99 2.57
C ALA A 8 -16.11 14.44 1.64
N LEU A 9 -14.89 14.93 1.84
CA LEU A 9 -13.69 14.53 1.13
C LEU A 9 -13.15 13.20 1.66
N ASN A 10 -12.48 12.43 0.80
CA ASN A 10 -11.83 11.16 1.14
C ASN A 10 -10.39 11.44 1.64
N ILE A 11 -10.28 12.13 2.76
CA ILE A 11 -8.99 12.60 3.29
C ILE A 11 -8.32 11.52 4.11
N ASN A 12 -7.05 11.25 3.80
CA ASN A 12 -6.10 10.61 4.69
C ASN A 12 -5.67 11.63 5.75
N THR A 13 -6.29 11.54 6.94
CA THR A 13 -6.03 12.46 8.05
C THR A 13 -4.61 12.41 8.57
N ASP A 14 -3.93 11.30 8.34
CA ASP A 14 -2.58 11.06 8.85
C ASP A 14 -1.55 11.86 8.05
N LYS A 15 -1.87 12.25 6.80
CA LYS A 15 -1.01 13.10 5.94
C LYS A 15 -1.12 14.60 6.23
N ILE A 16 -2.10 15.03 7.03
CA ILE A 16 -2.43 16.46 7.19
C ILE A 16 -1.29 17.27 7.80
N GLU A 17 -0.65 16.77 8.86
CA GLU A 17 0.42 17.50 9.55
C GLU A 17 1.62 17.71 8.63
N ALA A 18 2.06 16.64 7.95
CA ALA A 18 3.15 16.68 6.99
C ALA A 18 2.84 17.63 5.83
N ALA A 19 1.65 17.51 5.22
CA ALA A 19 1.23 18.36 4.11
C ALA A 19 1.21 19.85 4.49
N LEU A 20 0.68 20.19 5.66
CA LEU A 20 0.62 21.58 6.12
C LEU A 20 2.02 22.13 6.42
N THR A 21 2.86 21.35 7.09
CA THR A 21 4.22 21.77 7.46
C THR A 21 5.10 21.98 6.23
N GLN A 22 5.05 21.07 5.25
CA GLN A 22 5.77 21.20 3.98
C GLN A 22 5.34 22.44 3.18
N ASN A 23 4.08 22.84 3.33
CA ASN A 23 3.53 24.05 2.71
C ASN A 23 3.66 25.31 3.58
N GLY A 24 4.54 25.32 4.58
CA GLY A 24 4.91 26.53 5.32
C GLY A 24 4.02 26.86 6.52
N VAL A 25 3.22 25.92 7.00
CA VAL A 25 2.58 26.03 8.33
C VAL A 25 3.63 25.79 9.42
N THR A 26 3.63 26.64 10.44
CA THR A 26 4.46 26.49 11.64
C THR A 26 3.59 26.40 12.89
N ASN A 27 4.15 25.94 14.00
CA ASN A 27 3.42 25.77 15.28
C ASN A 27 2.13 24.93 15.15
N PHE A 28 2.17 23.90 14.29
CA PHE A 28 1.02 23.04 14.07
C PHE A 28 0.62 22.31 15.37
N SER A 29 -0.68 22.20 15.59
CA SER A 29 -1.28 21.43 16.66
C SER A 29 -2.62 20.86 16.23
N SER A 30 -2.87 19.61 16.60
CA SER A 30 -4.14 18.92 16.39
C SER A 30 -4.77 18.60 17.75
N ASN A 31 -6.01 19.04 17.97
CA ASN A 31 -6.75 18.85 19.22
C ASN A 31 -8.10 18.19 18.92
N VAL A 32 -8.23 16.91 19.28
CA VAL A 32 -9.50 16.17 19.17
C VAL A 32 -10.47 16.72 20.22
N LYS A 33 -11.55 17.38 19.79
CA LYS A 33 -12.58 17.90 20.70
C LYS A 33 -13.57 16.82 21.12
N ASN A 34 -13.95 15.98 20.17
CA ASN A 34 -14.83 14.83 20.34
C ASN A 34 -14.76 13.96 19.08
N GLU A 35 -15.50 12.84 19.08
CA GLU A 35 -15.56 11.88 17.97
C GLU A 35 -16.00 12.48 16.61
N ARG A 36 -16.58 13.68 16.60
CA ARG A 36 -17.12 14.35 15.40
C ARG A 36 -16.37 15.61 15.01
N GLU A 37 -15.38 16.04 15.80
CA GLU A 37 -14.70 17.32 15.57
C GLU A 37 -13.27 17.28 16.09
N THR A 38 -12.31 17.50 15.19
CA THR A 38 -10.90 17.76 15.50
C THR A 38 -10.54 19.17 15.07
N HIS A 39 -9.82 19.89 15.92
CA HIS A 39 -9.34 21.24 15.64
C HIS A 39 -7.89 21.20 15.20
N LEU A 40 -7.61 21.79 14.04
CA LEU A 40 -6.26 22.03 13.56
C LEU A 40 -5.92 23.50 13.76
N SER A 41 -4.80 23.77 14.40
CA SER A 41 -4.28 25.13 14.60
C SER A 41 -2.83 25.21 14.16
N GLY A 42 -2.41 26.41 13.77
CA GLY A 42 -1.03 26.72 13.44
C GLY A 42 -0.91 28.15 12.91
N THR A 43 0.28 28.52 12.49
CA THR A 43 0.59 29.82 11.89
C THR A 43 0.92 29.63 10.42
N TYR A 44 0.20 30.29 9.52
CA TYR A 44 0.45 30.27 8.08
C TYR A 44 0.54 31.70 7.55
N LYS A 45 1.65 32.04 6.86
CA LYS A 45 1.95 33.40 6.38
C LYS A 45 1.76 34.46 7.49
N GLU A 46 2.35 34.19 8.66
CA GLU A 46 2.32 35.03 9.87
C GLU A 46 0.93 35.22 10.50
N ILE A 47 -0.08 34.46 10.07
CA ILE A 47 -1.44 34.51 10.62
C ILE A 47 -1.79 33.17 11.28
N ASP A 48 -2.18 33.24 12.55
CA ASP A 48 -2.72 32.08 13.26
C ASP A 48 -4.09 31.69 12.72
N PHE A 49 -4.29 30.40 12.49
CA PHE A 49 -5.54 29.83 12.00
C PHE A 49 -6.11 28.77 12.96
N LEU A 50 -7.41 28.56 12.85
CA LEU A 50 -8.11 27.42 13.44
C LEU A 50 -9.10 26.84 12.43
N ILE A 51 -8.93 25.58 12.07
CA ILE A 51 -9.78 24.84 11.13
C ILE A 51 -10.38 23.64 11.83
N LYS A 52 -11.59 23.27 11.42
CA LYS A 52 -12.31 22.11 11.94
C LYS A 52 -12.29 20.97 10.93
N LEU A 53 -11.88 19.79 11.36
CA LEU A 53 -12.14 18.53 10.67
C LEU A 53 -13.36 17.87 11.30
N MET A 54 -14.35 17.54 10.47
CA MET A 54 -15.57 16.85 10.89
C MET A 54 -15.63 15.49 10.19
N PRO A 55 -15.13 14.41 10.82
CA PRO A 55 -15.25 13.06 10.29
C PRO A 55 -16.71 12.58 10.31
N SER A 56 -17.12 11.88 9.26
CA SER A 56 -18.44 11.27 9.14
C SER A 56 -18.40 10.06 8.22
N GLY A 57 -18.47 8.86 8.83
CA GLY A 57 -18.52 7.58 8.12
C GLY A 57 -17.36 7.37 7.14
N GLY A 58 -16.12 7.67 7.54
CA GLY A 58 -14.90 7.56 6.73
C GLY A 58 -14.57 8.78 5.86
N ASN A 59 -15.49 9.73 5.67
CA ASN A 59 -15.18 11.00 4.98
C ASN A 59 -14.86 12.09 5.99
N THR A 60 -14.15 13.12 5.54
CA THR A 60 -13.83 14.31 6.34
C THR A 60 -14.34 15.57 5.67
N THR A 61 -15.03 16.43 6.42
CA THR A 61 -15.39 17.77 5.97
C THR A 61 -14.48 18.79 6.65
N ILE A 62 -13.90 19.69 5.86
CA ILE A 62 -13.08 20.81 6.36
C ILE A 62 -13.99 22.03 6.53
N GLY A 63 -14.00 22.60 7.72
CA GLY A 63 -14.88 23.70 8.10
C GLY A 63 -14.16 24.85 8.78
N LYS A 64 -14.72 26.05 8.63
CA LYS A 64 -14.27 27.27 9.32
C LYS A 64 -14.55 27.18 10.81
N ALA A 65 -13.63 27.63 11.64
CA ALA A 65 -13.90 27.84 13.06
C ALA A 65 -14.57 29.22 13.26
N SER A 66 -15.78 29.22 13.82
CA SER A 66 -16.52 30.45 14.13
C SER A 66 -15.74 31.31 15.13
N GLY A 67 -15.61 32.61 14.84
CA GLY A 67 -14.94 33.58 15.72
C GLY A 67 -13.41 33.59 15.64
N GLN A 68 -12.82 32.88 14.68
CA GLN A 68 -11.37 32.83 14.45
C GLN A 68 -10.97 33.49 13.12
N ASN A 69 -9.67 33.74 12.97
CA ASN A 69 -9.14 34.26 11.71
C ASN A 69 -9.22 33.17 10.62
N ASN A 70 -10.00 33.45 9.57
CA ASN A 70 -10.23 32.54 8.45
C ASN A 70 -9.66 33.08 7.12
N THR A 71 -8.72 34.04 7.19
CA THR A 71 -8.16 34.73 6.02
C THR A 71 -7.61 33.76 4.98
N TYR A 72 -6.85 32.76 5.42
CA TYR A 72 -6.26 31.74 4.54
C TYR A 72 -6.98 30.40 4.57
N PHE A 73 -8.25 30.35 5.00
CA PHE A 73 -8.98 29.09 5.11
C PHE A 73 -9.01 28.32 3.79
N ASP A 74 -9.34 28.98 2.67
CA ASP A 74 -9.49 28.30 1.39
C ASP A 74 -8.14 27.78 0.85
N GLU A 75 -7.03 28.48 1.11
CA GLU A 75 -5.68 28.01 0.77
C GLU A 75 -5.29 26.79 1.60
N ILE A 76 -5.46 26.85 2.93
CA ILE A 76 -5.09 25.76 3.83
C ILE A 76 -5.97 24.53 3.59
N ALA A 77 -7.29 24.73 3.39
CA ALA A 77 -8.20 23.65 3.03
C ALA A 77 -7.91 23.08 1.62
N GLY A 78 -7.42 23.92 0.71
CA GLY A 78 -6.88 23.52 -0.60
C GLY A 78 -5.67 22.61 -0.46
N ILE A 79 -4.67 23.01 0.33
CA ILE A 79 -3.48 22.19 0.63
C ILE A 79 -3.88 20.83 1.18
N ILE A 80 -4.79 20.78 2.17
CA ILE A 80 -5.27 19.50 2.73
C ILE A 80 -5.99 18.68 1.66
N LYS A 81 -6.83 19.31 0.85
CA LYS A 81 -7.58 18.60 -0.19
C LYS A 81 -6.65 18.02 -1.24
N GLU A 82 -5.69 18.78 -1.73
CA GLU A 82 -4.75 18.34 -2.75
C GLU A 82 -3.91 17.21 -2.15
N ASN A 83 -3.15 17.50 -1.09
CA ASN A 83 -2.06 16.65 -0.58
C ASN A 83 -2.48 15.45 0.27
N CYS A 84 -3.77 15.31 0.58
CA CYS A 84 -4.25 14.30 1.52
C CYS A 84 -5.42 13.46 0.98
N LEU A 85 -5.78 13.54 -0.31
CA LEU A 85 -6.85 12.71 -0.85
C LEU A 85 -6.40 11.27 -1.10
N TYR A 86 -7.23 10.29 -0.71
CA TYR A 86 -7.08 8.91 -1.18
C TYR A 86 -7.41 8.77 -2.67
N SER A 87 -8.47 9.46 -3.11
CA SER A 87 -8.91 9.51 -4.51
C SER A 87 -10.01 10.57 -4.68
N ASP A 88 -10.10 11.16 -5.87
CA ASP A 88 -11.26 11.95 -6.28
C ASP A 88 -12.53 11.10 -6.50
N LYS A 89 -12.38 9.78 -6.67
CA LYS A 89 -13.51 8.85 -6.81
C LYS A 89 -14.14 8.61 -5.44
N LYS A 90 -15.46 8.85 -5.32
CA LYS A 90 -16.19 8.71 -4.05
C LYS A 90 -16.56 7.27 -3.69
N THR A 91 -16.65 6.40 -4.69
CA THR A 91 -17.12 5.02 -4.54
C THR A 91 -16.12 4.07 -5.15
N PHE A 92 -15.87 2.98 -4.43
CA PHE A 92 -15.11 1.83 -4.90
C PHE A 92 -16.10 0.68 -5.08
N GLU A 93 -16.23 0.22 -6.31
CA GLU A 93 -16.97 -1.00 -6.63
C GLU A 93 -16.11 -1.83 -7.58
N TYR A 94 -15.84 -3.07 -7.18
CA TYR A 94 -14.96 -3.95 -7.91
C TYR A 94 -15.43 -5.39 -7.82
N THR A 95 -15.35 -6.14 -8.91
CA THR A 95 -15.76 -7.56 -8.93
C THR A 95 -14.66 -8.39 -9.55
N ILE A 96 -14.19 -9.41 -8.82
CA ILE A 96 -13.27 -10.42 -9.34
C ILE A 96 -14.11 -11.61 -9.80
N PRO A 97 -14.07 -11.97 -11.09
CA PRO A 97 -14.91 -13.03 -11.63
C PRO A 97 -14.52 -14.43 -11.14
N LYS A 98 -13.25 -14.67 -10.85
CA LYS A 98 -12.72 -15.94 -10.32
C LYS A 98 -11.87 -15.68 -9.09
N PHE A 99 -12.39 -15.99 -7.92
CA PHE A 99 -11.73 -15.79 -6.64
C PHE A 99 -11.83 -17.08 -5.83
N SER A 100 -10.74 -17.83 -5.77
CA SER A 100 -10.67 -19.09 -5.02
C SER A 100 -10.78 -18.85 -3.51
N ASP A 101 -11.11 -19.90 -2.75
CA ASP A 101 -11.10 -19.83 -1.29
C ASP A 101 -9.68 -19.52 -0.75
N GLU A 102 -8.63 -20.06 -1.39
CA GLU A 102 -7.22 -19.74 -1.07
C GLU A 102 -6.90 -18.25 -1.28
N ASN A 103 -7.33 -17.68 -2.41
CA ASN A 103 -7.16 -16.25 -2.71
C ASN A 103 -7.87 -15.36 -1.67
N ARG A 104 -9.03 -15.81 -1.17
CA ARG A 104 -9.76 -15.13 -0.10
C ARG A 104 -9.00 -15.19 1.21
N GLU A 105 -8.50 -16.35 1.59
CA GLU A 105 -7.73 -16.52 2.82
C GLU A 105 -6.47 -15.66 2.79
N MET A 106 -5.76 -15.63 1.66
CA MET A 106 -4.60 -14.75 1.46
C MET A 106 -4.97 -13.27 1.55
N LEU A 107 -6.09 -12.83 0.95
CA LEU A 107 -6.56 -11.44 1.05
C LEU A 107 -6.86 -11.08 2.49
N PHE A 108 -7.56 -11.95 3.19
CA PHE A 108 -8.05 -11.67 4.54
C PHE A 108 -6.89 -11.66 5.54
N ALA A 109 -5.93 -12.57 5.38
CA ALA A 109 -4.69 -12.55 6.15
C ALA A 109 -3.91 -11.25 5.92
N PHE A 110 -3.73 -10.86 4.64
CA PHE A 110 -3.06 -9.61 4.28
C PHE A 110 -3.76 -8.38 4.90
N LEU A 111 -5.07 -8.27 4.78
CA LEU A 111 -5.83 -7.16 5.36
C LEU A 111 -5.76 -7.16 6.89
N ALA A 112 -5.78 -8.33 7.53
CA ALA A 112 -5.66 -8.44 8.98
C ALA A 112 -4.27 -7.99 9.50
N GLU A 113 -3.20 -8.31 8.77
CA GLU A 113 -1.85 -7.80 9.06
C GLU A 113 -1.78 -6.27 8.99
N GLU A 114 -2.54 -5.66 8.07
CA GLU A 114 -2.68 -4.21 7.92
C GLU A 114 -3.74 -3.60 8.88
N SER A 115 -4.03 -4.30 9.99
CA SER A 115 -4.96 -3.87 11.04
C SER A 115 -6.41 -3.63 10.60
N ILE A 116 -6.84 -4.28 9.52
CA ILE A 116 -8.25 -4.26 9.08
C ILE A 116 -9.03 -5.35 9.80
N THR A 117 -10.13 -4.97 10.44
CA THR A 117 -11.05 -5.91 11.08
C THR A 117 -12.01 -6.47 10.05
N ILE A 118 -12.15 -7.79 10.00
CA ILE A 118 -13.04 -8.49 9.06
C ILE A 118 -14.07 -9.27 9.84
N GLU A 119 -15.34 -8.97 9.62
CA GLU A 119 -16.47 -9.63 10.29
C GLU A 119 -17.44 -10.20 9.26
N GLU A 120 -18.00 -11.36 9.54
CA GLU A 120 -19.09 -11.91 8.73
C GLU A 120 -20.37 -11.10 8.98
N ASP A 121 -21.05 -10.73 7.91
CA ASP A 121 -22.26 -9.91 7.93
C ASP A 121 -23.45 -10.72 7.43
N LYS A 122 -24.65 -10.34 7.89
CA LYS A 122 -25.88 -11.02 7.50
C LYS A 122 -26.10 -10.83 6.01
N ASN A 123 -26.16 -11.96 5.32
CA ASN A 123 -26.47 -12.02 3.91
C ASN A 123 -27.93 -12.41 3.69
N ASN A 124 -28.67 -11.57 2.97
CA ASN A 124 -30.05 -11.85 2.54
C ASN A 124 -30.14 -12.21 1.04
N ASP A 125 -29.02 -12.20 0.31
CA ASP A 125 -28.96 -12.54 -1.11
C ASP A 125 -28.73 -14.06 -1.28
N PRO A 126 -29.68 -14.80 -1.87
CA PRO A 126 -29.56 -16.25 -2.05
C PRO A 126 -28.41 -16.66 -3.00
N ASN A 127 -27.90 -15.74 -3.82
CA ASN A 127 -26.78 -15.98 -4.72
C ASN A 127 -25.41 -15.70 -4.08
N CYS A 128 -25.42 -15.11 -2.89
CA CYS A 128 -24.22 -14.81 -2.11
C CYS A 128 -24.01 -15.94 -1.10
N LYS A 129 -22.81 -16.53 -1.12
CA LYS A 129 -22.39 -17.61 -0.21
C LYS A 129 -22.01 -17.04 1.15
N HIS A 130 -21.19 -15.98 1.15
CA HIS A 130 -20.73 -15.29 2.35
C HIS A 130 -20.67 -13.79 2.09
N GLN A 131 -21.00 -13.01 3.12
CA GLN A 131 -20.85 -11.56 3.09
C GLN A 131 -19.99 -11.13 4.28
N TYR A 132 -19.08 -10.19 4.03
CA TYR A 132 -18.19 -9.65 5.04
C TYR A 132 -18.24 -8.14 5.06
N ILE A 133 -17.95 -7.57 6.23
CA ILE A 133 -17.67 -6.16 6.43
C ILE A 133 -16.23 -6.02 6.89
N MET A 134 -15.47 -5.25 6.13
CA MET A 134 -14.09 -4.87 6.44
C MET A 134 -14.13 -3.46 7.02
N THR A 135 -13.50 -3.25 8.18
CA THR A 135 -13.48 -1.96 8.88
C THR A 135 -12.06 -1.62 9.31
N SER A 136 -11.65 -0.37 9.07
CA SER A 136 -10.36 0.15 9.56
C SER A 136 -10.57 1.05 10.79
N GLY A 137 -9.48 1.39 11.48
CA GLY A 137 -9.52 2.26 12.66
C GLY A 137 -10.07 3.67 12.41
N ASN A 138 -10.05 4.16 11.16
CA ASN A 138 -10.59 5.48 10.79
C ASN A 138 -12.09 5.46 10.44
N GLY A 139 -12.75 4.30 10.53
CA GLY A 139 -14.17 4.12 10.24
C GLY A 139 -14.49 3.94 8.75
N ASP A 140 -13.49 3.73 7.89
CA ASP A 140 -13.69 3.21 6.53
C ASP A 140 -14.34 1.83 6.59
N ARG A 141 -15.24 1.57 5.65
CA ARG A 141 -16.00 0.33 5.55
C ARG A 141 -16.15 -0.11 4.10
N VAL A 142 -15.69 -1.32 3.83
CA VAL A 142 -15.90 -2.01 2.55
C VAL A 142 -16.68 -3.29 2.80
N ARG A 143 -17.73 -3.51 2.00
CA ARG A 143 -18.50 -4.74 1.99
C ARG A 143 -17.92 -5.67 0.94
N ALA A 144 -17.66 -6.92 1.31
CA ALA A 144 -17.26 -7.97 0.38
C ALA A 144 -18.37 -9.02 0.28
N LYS A 145 -18.82 -9.33 -0.94
CA LYS A 145 -19.82 -10.37 -1.23
C LYS A 145 -19.19 -11.48 -2.05
N CYS A 146 -19.11 -12.67 -1.47
CA CYS A 146 -18.64 -13.87 -2.15
C CYS A 146 -19.84 -14.60 -2.76
N TYR A 147 -19.94 -14.67 -4.08
CA TYR A 147 -21.05 -15.31 -4.79
C TYR A 147 -20.84 -16.81 -4.99
N ASN A 148 -21.94 -17.56 -5.10
CA ASN A 148 -21.94 -19.00 -5.34
C ASN A 148 -21.20 -19.41 -6.63
N ARG A 149 -21.13 -18.49 -7.61
CA ARG A 149 -20.40 -18.68 -8.87
C ARG A 149 -18.88 -18.52 -8.76
N GLY A 150 -18.35 -18.27 -7.56
CA GLY A 150 -16.91 -18.10 -7.32
C GLY A 150 -16.37 -16.69 -7.58
N SER A 151 -17.24 -15.70 -7.76
CA SER A 151 -16.83 -14.28 -7.88
C SER A 151 -16.93 -13.57 -6.53
N ILE A 152 -16.03 -12.63 -6.24
CA ILE A 152 -16.16 -11.72 -5.08
C ILE A 152 -16.38 -10.29 -5.56
N GLN A 153 -17.27 -9.56 -4.90
CA GLN A 153 -17.52 -8.15 -5.16
C GLN A 153 -17.21 -7.32 -3.92
N PHE A 154 -16.45 -6.26 -4.10
CA PHE A 154 -16.18 -5.23 -3.09
C PHE A 154 -17.00 -4.00 -3.40
N GLN A 155 -17.64 -3.45 -2.37
CA GLN A 155 -18.46 -2.23 -2.45
C GLN A 155 -18.17 -1.37 -1.24
N GLY A 156 -17.71 -0.15 -1.45
CA GLY A 156 -17.42 0.78 -0.38
C GLY A 156 -17.01 2.14 -0.88
N LYS A 157 -16.33 2.89 -0.03
CA LYS A 157 -15.72 4.15 -0.40
C LYS A 157 -14.29 3.91 -0.85
N TYR A 158 -13.79 4.75 -1.75
CA TYR A 158 -12.39 4.67 -2.18
C TYR A 158 -11.51 5.34 -1.11
N LEU A 159 -11.17 4.56 -0.10
CA LEU A 159 -10.37 4.92 1.07
C LEU A 159 -9.29 3.83 1.29
N GLN A 160 -8.72 3.74 2.49
CA GLN A 160 -7.62 2.83 2.83
C GLN A 160 -7.87 1.37 2.41
N ILE A 161 -9.05 0.80 2.72
CA ILE A 161 -9.32 -0.61 2.44
C ILE A 161 -9.38 -0.87 0.93
N ALA A 162 -9.93 0.08 0.16
CA ALA A 162 -9.98 -0.03 -1.30
C ALA A 162 -8.58 -0.02 -1.93
N SER A 163 -7.65 0.79 -1.40
CA SER A 163 -6.25 0.77 -1.84
C SER A 163 -5.62 -0.60 -1.58
N LEU A 164 -5.71 -1.10 -0.34
CA LEU A 164 -5.14 -2.40 0.03
C LEU A 164 -5.71 -3.55 -0.81
N ILE A 165 -7.01 -3.53 -1.10
CA ILE A 165 -7.63 -4.52 -2.00
C ILE A 165 -7.03 -4.40 -3.41
N ASN A 166 -6.95 -3.19 -3.98
CA ASN A 166 -6.36 -2.97 -5.31
C ASN A 166 -4.90 -3.43 -5.37
N ASP A 167 -4.14 -3.21 -4.31
CA ASP A 167 -2.75 -3.61 -4.21
C ASP A 167 -2.62 -5.14 -4.13
N PHE A 168 -3.49 -5.80 -3.36
CA PHE A 168 -3.57 -7.25 -3.32
C PHE A 168 -4.03 -7.85 -4.65
N MET A 169 -4.87 -7.14 -5.42
CA MET A 169 -5.34 -7.62 -6.74
C MET A 169 -4.20 -7.92 -7.71
N CYS A 170 -3.11 -7.14 -7.64
CA CYS A 170 -1.90 -7.37 -8.44
C CYS A 170 -1.25 -8.74 -8.16
N THR A 171 -1.62 -9.42 -7.08
CA THR A 171 -1.12 -10.75 -6.69
C THR A 171 -1.93 -11.89 -7.27
N ILE A 172 -3.20 -11.65 -7.61
CA ILE A 172 -4.12 -12.71 -8.03
C ILE A 172 -4.46 -12.65 -9.52
N LEU A 173 -4.51 -11.44 -10.09
CA LEU A 173 -4.91 -11.28 -11.47
C LEU A 173 -3.79 -11.74 -12.41
N ASP A 174 -4.21 -12.27 -13.56
CA ASP A 174 -3.29 -12.60 -14.63
C ASP A 174 -2.77 -11.30 -15.25
N MET A 175 -1.51 -11.28 -15.69
CA MET A 175 -0.85 -10.08 -16.25
C MET A 175 -1.66 -9.35 -17.33
N LYS A 176 -2.40 -10.09 -18.16
CA LYS A 176 -3.26 -9.52 -19.19
C LYS A 176 -4.41 -8.70 -18.58
N GLU A 177 -5.06 -9.25 -17.56
CA GLU A 177 -6.18 -8.60 -16.87
C GLU A 177 -5.70 -7.33 -16.13
N ILE A 178 -4.51 -7.38 -15.53
CA ILE A 178 -3.88 -6.22 -14.88
C ILE A 178 -3.63 -5.10 -15.90
N ILE A 179 -3.04 -5.42 -17.05
CA ILE A 179 -2.75 -4.42 -18.10
C ILE A 179 -4.05 -3.82 -18.65
N GLU A 180 -5.05 -4.65 -18.96
CA GLU A 180 -6.35 -4.17 -19.46
C GLU A 180 -7.02 -3.24 -18.44
N GLN A 181 -6.99 -3.61 -17.15
CA GLN A 181 -7.53 -2.76 -16.08
C GLN A 181 -6.77 -1.44 -15.96
N LYS A 182 -5.43 -1.46 -15.93
CA LYS A 182 -4.62 -0.24 -15.75
C LYS A 182 -4.70 0.68 -16.97
N ASN A 183 -4.75 0.12 -18.19
CA ASN A 183 -5.01 0.87 -19.41
C ASN A 183 -6.35 1.60 -19.34
N GLN A 184 -7.41 0.94 -18.85
CA GLN A 184 -8.71 1.58 -18.65
C GLN A 184 -8.70 2.61 -17.51
N GLU A 185 -8.06 2.29 -16.39
CA GLU A 185 -8.05 3.11 -15.18
C GLU A 185 -7.29 4.44 -15.38
N PHE A 186 -6.16 4.38 -16.07
CA PHE A 186 -5.25 5.52 -16.27
C PHE A 186 -5.29 6.08 -17.70
N ASN A 187 -6.14 5.53 -18.57
CA ASN A 187 -6.25 5.92 -19.99
C ASN A 187 -4.90 5.87 -20.73
N VAL A 188 -4.17 4.77 -20.55
CA VAL A 188 -2.86 4.49 -21.17
C VAL A 188 -2.93 3.27 -22.09
N ASP A 189 -1.96 3.12 -23.01
CA ASP A 189 -1.85 1.98 -23.92
C ASP A 189 -0.53 1.21 -23.66
N ILE A 190 -0.47 0.52 -22.53
CA ILE A 190 0.68 -0.33 -22.18
C ILE A 190 0.50 -1.70 -22.85
N LYS A 191 1.53 -2.16 -23.55
CA LYS A 191 1.59 -3.48 -24.18
C LYS A 191 2.32 -4.48 -23.30
N LYS A 192 1.81 -5.71 -23.23
CA LYS A 192 2.39 -6.80 -22.42
C LYS A 192 3.84 -7.09 -22.81
N GLU A 193 4.12 -7.12 -24.11
CA GLU A 193 5.44 -7.44 -24.67
C GLU A 193 6.49 -6.41 -24.25
N THR A 194 6.09 -5.14 -24.09
CA THR A 194 6.98 -4.08 -23.60
C THR A 194 7.40 -4.33 -22.15
N ILE A 195 6.46 -4.76 -21.31
CA ILE A 195 6.73 -5.06 -19.90
C ILE A 195 7.59 -6.31 -19.76
N GLU A 196 7.29 -7.36 -20.53
CA GLU A 196 8.11 -8.58 -20.57
C GLU A 196 9.54 -8.26 -21.00
N SER A 197 9.72 -7.47 -22.07
CA SER A 197 11.05 -7.05 -22.51
C SER A 197 11.80 -6.23 -21.46
N GLU A 198 11.13 -5.31 -20.74
CA GLU A 198 11.77 -4.55 -19.67
C GLU A 198 12.15 -5.47 -18.51
N LEU A 199 11.27 -6.39 -18.10
CA LEU A 199 11.56 -7.35 -17.06
C LEU A 199 12.78 -8.23 -17.41
N HIS A 200 12.84 -8.77 -18.63
CA HIS A 200 14.00 -9.53 -19.12
C HIS A 200 15.28 -8.70 -19.08
N SER A 201 15.21 -7.41 -19.42
CA SER A 201 16.38 -6.52 -19.36
C SER A 201 16.84 -6.22 -17.93
N LYS A 202 15.92 -6.22 -16.96
CA LYS A 202 16.20 -5.98 -15.54
C LYS A 202 16.69 -7.22 -14.81
N LEU A 203 16.34 -8.41 -15.31
CA LEU A 203 16.69 -9.71 -14.72
C LEU A 203 17.46 -10.63 -15.70
N PRO A 204 18.56 -10.17 -16.33
CA PRO A 204 19.23 -10.90 -17.41
C PRO A 204 19.80 -12.26 -16.98
N LYS A 205 20.09 -12.46 -15.69
CA LYS A 205 20.70 -13.68 -15.16
C LYS A 205 19.68 -14.56 -14.45
N SER A 206 18.61 -13.98 -13.93
CA SER A 206 17.70 -14.63 -12.98
C SER A 206 16.31 -14.95 -13.53
N ILE A 207 15.92 -14.40 -14.68
CA ILE A 207 14.54 -14.48 -15.18
C ILE A 207 14.00 -15.91 -15.30
N ASP A 208 14.82 -16.89 -15.68
CA ASP A 208 14.38 -18.28 -15.84
C ASP A 208 14.39 -19.09 -14.54
N GLN A 209 14.82 -18.49 -13.44
CA GLN A 209 15.11 -19.19 -12.18
C GLN A 209 14.19 -18.79 -11.04
N ILE A 210 13.59 -17.61 -11.14
CA ILE A 210 12.62 -17.13 -10.18
C ILE A 210 11.24 -17.67 -10.52
N HIS A 211 10.41 -17.86 -9.50
CA HIS A 211 9.03 -18.28 -9.67
C HIS A 211 8.23 -17.26 -10.49
N ASP A 212 7.24 -17.75 -11.25
CA ASP A 212 6.41 -16.88 -12.10
C ASP A 212 5.63 -15.83 -11.29
N ASP A 213 5.27 -16.13 -10.03
CA ASP A 213 4.60 -15.16 -9.18
C ASP A 213 5.50 -13.97 -8.80
N ILE A 214 6.81 -14.18 -8.69
CA ILE A 214 7.80 -13.09 -8.49
C ILE A 214 7.84 -12.23 -9.76
N LYS A 215 7.85 -12.86 -10.96
CA LYS A 215 7.84 -12.15 -12.25
C LYS A 215 6.58 -11.31 -12.43
N LYS A 216 5.41 -11.84 -12.04
CA LYS A 216 4.14 -11.11 -12.08
C LYS A 216 4.21 -9.86 -11.21
N GLN A 217 4.67 -9.98 -9.97
CA GLN A 217 4.80 -8.85 -9.05
C GLN A 217 5.74 -7.77 -9.58
N LEU A 218 6.92 -8.15 -10.08
CA LEU A 218 7.84 -7.19 -10.70
C LEU A 218 7.22 -6.50 -11.91
N SER A 219 6.51 -7.26 -12.75
CA SER A 219 5.81 -6.71 -13.91
C SER A 219 4.74 -5.70 -13.53
N CYS A 220 4.03 -5.90 -12.41
CA CYS A 220 3.07 -4.93 -11.88
C CYS A 220 3.75 -3.61 -11.51
N SER A 221 4.88 -3.64 -10.80
CA SER A 221 5.67 -2.44 -10.51
C SER A 221 6.20 -1.75 -11.77
N LEU A 222 6.62 -2.53 -12.79
CA LEU A 222 7.05 -1.97 -14.07
C LEU A 222 5.91 -1.34 -14.87
N ILE A 223 4.68 -1.87 -14.78
CA ILE A 223 3.48 -1.24 -15.35
C ILE A 223 3.24 0.12 -14.68
N MET A 224 3.28 0.16 -13.35
CA MET A 224 3.07 1.41 -12.60
C MET A 224 4.11 2.47 -12.99
N LYS A 225 5.37 2.09 -13.18
CA LYS A 225 6.44 2.97 -13.67
C LYS A 225 6.14 3.60 -15.05
N LYS A 226 5.35 2.94 -15.92
CA LYS A 226 4.97 3.46 -17.24
C LYS A 226 3.80 4.44 -17.19
N ILE A 227 3.08 4.50 -16.08
CA ILE A 227 1.96 5.43 -15.94
C ILE A 227 2.55 6.83 -15.70
N ASP A 228 2.23 7.75 -16.60
CA ASP A 228 2.68 9.14 -16.53
C ASP A 228 1.59 10.02 -15.92
N VAL A 229 1.19 9.65 -14.71
CA VAL A 229 0.28 10.43 -13.88
C VAL A 229 1.09 10.90 -12.69
N GLU A 230 1.12 12.22 -12.48
CA GLU A 230 1.70 12.79 -11.26
C GLU A 230 0.86 12.35 -10.06
N MET A 231 1.52 11.66 -9.14
CA MET A 231 0.96 11.25 -7.86
C MET A 231 1.74 11.93 -6.74
N GLU A 232 1.06 12.20 -5.63
CA GLU A 232 1.69 12.81 -4.46
C GLU A 232 2.51 11.81 -3.65
N ASP A 233 2.27 10.52 -3.88
CA ASP A 233 2.93 9.42 -3.20
C ASP A 233 3.01 8.21 -4.12
N TYR A 234 4.24 7.80 -4.42
CA TYR A 234 4.55 6.67 -5.28
C TYR A 234 4.85 5.38 -4.49
N SER A 235 4.63 5.34 -3.18
CA SER A 235 4.82 4.14 -2.33
C SER A 235 4.10 2.90 -2.86
N THR A 236 2.91 3.09 -3.45
CA THR A 236 2.11 2.02 -4.09
C THR A 236 2.86 1.35 -5.26
N TYR A 237 3.81 2.03 -5.90
CA TYR A 237 4.59 1.50 -7.03
C TYR A 237 5.63 0.50 -6.52
N CYS A 238 6.12 0.71 -5.29
CA CYS A 238 7.10 -0.12 -4.62
C CYS A 238 6.50 -1.37 -3.99
N PHE A 239 5.19 -1.40 -3.74
CA PHE A 239 4.57 -2.50 -3.02
C PHE A 239 4.76 -3.85 -3.74
N SER A 240 4.45 -3.91 -5.05
CA SER A 240 4.65 -5.15 -5.82
C SER A 240 6.14 -5.54 -5.92
N ALA A 241 7.05 -4.58 -6.03
CA ALA A 241 8.48 -4.84 -5.98
C ALA A 241 8.89 -5.43 -4.62
N LEU A 242 8.40 -4.89 -3.51
CA LEU A 242 8.70 -5.40 -2.18
C LEU A 242 8.07 -6.77 -1.91
N ARG A 243 6.88 -7.05 -2.45
CA ARG A 243 6.31 -8.40 -2.47
C ARG A 243 7.14 -9.38 -3.30
N SER A 244 7.75 -8.92 -4.38
CA SER A 244 8.59 -9.78 -5.22
C SER A 244 9.86 -10.22 -4.50
N VAL A 245 10.53 -9.33 -3.74
CA VAL A 245 11.70 -9.71 -2.93
C VAL A 245 11.28 -10.58 -1.74
N GLU A 246 10.12 -10.36 -1.14
CA GLU A 246 9.55 -11.27 -0.14
C GLU A 246 9.36 -12.68 -0.70
N GLY A 247 8.73 -12.81 -1.87
CA GLY A 247 8.58 -14.08 -2.57
C GLY A 247 9.92 -14.72 -2.91
N PHE A 248 10.91 -13.92 -3.30
CA PHE A 248 12.28 -14.40 -3.56
C PHE A 248 12.95 -14.96 -2.30
N ILE A 249 12.80 -14.31 -1.15
CA ILE A 249 13.28 -14.80 0.14
C ILE A 249 12.65 -16.16 0.45
N TYR A 250 11.32 -16.31 0.30
CA TYR A 250 10.65 -17.59 0.50
C TYR A 250 11.11 -18.67 -0.49
N GLN A 251 11.35 -18.33 -1.75
CA GLN A 251 11.89 -19.26 -2.73
C GLN A 251 13.27 -19.79 -2.29
N LEU A 252 14.17 -18.90 -1.86
CA LEU A 252 15.48 -19.29 -1.35
C LEU A 252 15.39 -20.13 -0.08
N LEU A 253 14.56 -19.74 0.90
CA LEU A 253 14.31 -20.53 2.11
C LEU A 253 13.75 -21.93 1.77
N GLY A 254 12.88 -22.02 0.77
CA GLY A 254 12.33 -23.26 0.23
C GLY A 254 13.41 -24.23 -0.25
N SER A 255 14.49 -23.70 -0.83
CA SER A 255 15.60 -24.51 -1.34
C SER A 255 16.51 -25.10 -0.24
N VAL A 256 16.53 -24.52 0.96
CA VAL A 256 17.47 -24.92 2.04
C VAL A 256 16.82 -25.56 3.25
N CYS A 257 15.64 -25.09 3.66
CA CYS A 257 15.01 -25.55 4.90
C CYS A 257 13.51 -25.86 4.77
N ASN A 258 12.91 -25.65 3.60
CA ASN A 258 11.49 -25.86 3.31
C ASN A 258 10.57 -25.28 4.41
N PRO A 259 10.35 -23.95 4.43
CA PRO A 259 9.67 -23.28 5.52
C PRO A 259 8.24 -23.84 5.70
N SER A 260 7.82 -24.06 6.95
CA SER A 260 6.41 -24.39 7.20
C SER A 260 5.55 -23.20 6.82
N SER A 261 4.42 -23.45 6.14
CA SER A 261 3.49 -22.42 5.65
C SER A 261 2.92 -21.47 6.72
N SER A 262 3.13 -21.76 8.00
CA SER A 262 2.67 -20.97 9.14
C SER A 262 3.72 -20.01 9.73
N LYS A 263 4.94 -19.93 9.19
CA LYS A 263 6.01 -19.07 9.74
C LYS A 263 6.22 -17.82 8.91
N ASN A 264 6.16 -16.66 9.57
CA ASN A 264 6.52 -15.37 8.98
C ASN A 264 8.03 -15.26 8.79
N LEU A 265 8.47 -14.44 7.82
CA LEU A 265 9.91 -14.23 7.54
C LEU A 265 10.72 -13.83 8.79
N GLY A 266 10.15 -13.02 9.68
CA GLY A 266 10.81 -12.59 10.92
C GLY A 266 11.26 -13.73 11.84
N GLU A 267 10.72 -14.94 11.69
CA GLU A 267 11.18 -16.12 12.44
C GLU A 267 12.59 -16.57 12.05
N TYR A 268 13.09 -16.19 10.88
CA TYR A 268 14.39 -16.61 10.36
C TYR A 268 15.51 -15.61 10.64
N PHE A 269 15.17 -14.35 10.92
CA PHE A 269 16.11 -13.24 11.01
C PHE A 269 16.11 -12.58 12.39
N THR A 270 17.23 -11.99 12.76
CA THR A 270 17.39 -11.16 13.96
C THR A 270 18.23 -9.93 13.63
N GLU A 271 18.00 -8.84 14.36
CA GLU A 271 18.75 -7.60 14.19
C GLU A 271 20.22 -7.77 14.61
N ASN A 272 21.13 -7.28 13.77
CA ASN A 272 22.54 -7.08 14.07
C ASN A 272 23.04 -5.81 13.36
N ASN A 273 22.69 -4.65 13.94
CA ASN A 273 22.90 -3.33 13.35
C ASN A 273 24.28 -3.21 12.66
N PRO A 274 24.33 -2.81 11.37
CA PRO A 274 23.25 -2.21 10.57
C PRO A 274 22.44 -3.19 9.71
N LYS A 275 22.56 -4.52 9.87
CA LYS A 275 21.88 -5.50 9.00
C LYS A 275 21.10 -6.53 9.81
N TYR A 276 20.13 -7.18 9.17
CA TYR A 276 19.60 -8.42 9.72
C TYR A 276 20.55 -9.58 9.43
N ILE A 277 20.59 -10.54 10.35
CA ILE A 277 21.32 -11.80 10.20
C ILE A 277 20.39 -12.98 10.45
N ILE A 278 20.78 -14.17 9.99
CA ILE A 278 20.08 -15.42 10.30
C ILE A 278 20.15 -15.68 11.81
N ARG A 279 19.01 -16.02 12.43
CA ARG A 279 18.96 -16.41 13.85
C ARG A 279 19.80 -17.65 14.11
N ASP A 280 20.44 -17.70 15.27
CA ASP A 280 21.35 -18.79 15.65
C ASP A 280 20.75 -20.19 15.48
N ILE A 281 19.46 -20.37 15.79
CA ILE A 281 18.75 -21.65 15.61
C ILE A 281 18.68 -22.14 14.16
N HIS A 282 18.83 -21.24 13.19
CA HIS A 282 18.76 -21.54 11.77
C HIS A 282 20.12 -21.53 11.07
N GLN A 283 21.19 -21.00 11.68
CA GLN A 283 22.52 -20.89 11.08
C GLN A 283 23.14 -22.24 10.70
N ALA A 284 22.79 -23.33 11.39
CA ALA A 284 23.25 -24.68 11.03
C ALA A 284 22.77 -25.12 9.63
N THR A 285 21.58 -24.66 9.22
CA THR A 285 20.95 -25.02 7.93
C THR A 285 21.10 -23.91 6.89
N ILE A 286 21.01 -22.65 7.33
CA ILE A 286 21.07 -21.46 6.48
C ILE A 286 22.40 -20.75 6.77
N ASN A 287 23.41 -21.04 5.96
CA ASN A 287 24.77 -20.49 6.08
C ASN A 287 25.40 -20.25 4.70
N GLY A 288 26.60 -19.65 4.70
CA GLY A 288 27.33 -19.34 3.48
C GLY A 288 26.65 -18.24 2.64
N GLU A 289 26.83 -18.29 1.33
CA GLU A 289 26.36 -17.23 0.44
C GLU A 289 24.83 -17.08 0.41
N ILE A 290 24.08 -18.17 0.57
CA ILE A 290 22.62 -18.10 0.65
C ILE A 290 22.14 -17.34 1.88
N ALA A 291 22.85 -17.47 3.01
CA ALA A 291 22.55 -16.67 4.19
C ALA A 291 22.81 -15.19 3.93
N GLU A 292 23.91 -14.84 3.27
CA GLU A 292 24.22 -13.44 2.94
C GLU A 292 23.17 -12.83 2.00
N VAL A 293 22.81 -13.52 0.92
CA VAL A 293 21.78 -13.08 -0.03
C VAL A 293 20.43 -12.90 0.68
N LEU A 294 20.04 -13.86 1.52
CA LEU A 294 18.82 -13.79 2.33
C LEU A 294 18.84 -12.57 3.26
N CYS A 295 19.95 -12.31 3.93
CA CYS A 295 20.09 -11.19 4.86
C CYS A 295 20.04 -9.83 4.15
N GLU A 296 20.68 -9.70 2.98
CA GLU A 296 20.62 -8.49 2.17
C GLU A 296 19.19 -8.21 1.69
N CYS A 297 18.52 -9.23 1.14
CA CYS A 297 17.14 -9.12 0.68
C CYS A 297 16.19 -8.78 1.84
N TYR A 298 16.31 -9.47 2.97
CA TYR A 298 15.44 -9.25 4.12
C TYR A 298 15.67 -7.89 4.77
N THR A 299 16.93 -7.44 4.89
CA THR A 299 17.23 -6.09 5.41
C THR A 299 16.57 -5.03 4.54
N TYR A 300 16.76 -5.11 3.22
CA TYR A 300 16.17 -4.14 2.29
C TYR A 300 14.64 -4.19 2.31
N TRP A 301 14.06 -5.39 2.27
CA TRP A 301 12.61 -5.59 2.37
C TRP A 301 12.07 -5.01 3.67
N HIS A 302 12.69 -5.31 4.81
CA HIS A 302 12.18 -4.92 6.12
C HIS A 302 12.24 -3.40 6.31
N GLU A 303 13.36 -2.77 5.97
CA GLU A 303 13.53 -1.32 6.08
C GLU A 303 12.54 -0.55 5.21
N ASN A 304 12.39 -0.96 3.94
CA ASN A 304 11.45 -0.30 3.03
C ASN A 304 10.00 -0.64 3.34
N ARG A 305 9.68 -1.90 3.71
CA ARG A 305 8.31 -2.27 4.08
C ARG A 305 7.87 -1.54 5.35
N HIS A 306 8.74 -1.52 6.36
CA HIS A 306 8.45 -0.83 7.60
C HIS A 306 8.41 0.70 7.38
N GLY A 307 9.29 1.28 6.57
CA GLY A 307 9.31 2.73 6.32
C GLY A 307 8.15 3.26 5.46
N LEU A 308 7.71 2.48 4.47
CA LEU A 308 6.69 2.89 3.50
C LEU A 308 5.26 2.50 3.91
N PHE A 309 5.08 1.39 4.62
CA PHE A 309 3.73 0.85 4.90
C PHE A 309 3.39 0.75 6.39
N HIS A 310 4.34 0.94 7.31
CA HIS A 310 4.10 0.81 8.77
C HIS A 310 4.57 2.04 9.55
N MET A 311 3.66 2.74 10.22
CA MET A 311 4.02 3.90 11.05
C MET A 311 4.66 3.45 12.36
N LYS A 312 5.76 4.10 12.79
CA LYS A 312 6.31 3.88 14.13
C LYS A 312 5.38 4.49 15.19
N PRO A 313 5.13 3.82 16.32
CA PRO A 313 4.32 4.41 17.39
C PRO A 313 4.89 5.77 17.83
N GLY A 314 4.08 6.82 17.78
CA GLY A 314 4.48 8.18 18.15
C GLY A 314 5.18 8.99 17.06
N VAL A 315 5.33 8.45 15.85
CA VAL A 315 5.81 9.17 14.66
C VAL A 315 4.73 9.09 13.59
N ALA A 316 4.10 10.22 13.30
CA ALA A 316 3.02 10.33 12.32
C ALA A 316 3.54 10.37 10.87
N ASP A 317 4.46 9.47 10.49
CA ASP A 317 4.98 9.42 9.12
C ASP A 317 4.96 7.98 8.58
N THR A 318 4.17 7.74 7.54
CA THR A 318 4.59 6.84 6.45
C THR A 318 5.40 7.72 5.51
N LYS A 319 6.65 7.34 5.24
CA LYS A 319 7.51 8.12 4.33
C LYS A 319 6.81 8.18 2.97
N THR A 320 6.36 9.36 2.56
CA THR A 320 5.94 9.57 1.17
C THR A 320 7.19 9.58 0.31
N ILE A 321 7.10 8.96 -0.87
CA ILE A 321 8.22 8.88 -1.80
C ILE A 321 7.82 9.45 -3.15
N ASP A 322 8.77 10.10 -3.80
CA ASP A 322 8.58 10.62 -5.14
C ASP A 322 8.76 9.52 -6.21
N LYS A 323 8.50 9.88 -7.47
CA LYS A 323 8.60 8.96 -8.60
C LYS A 323 10.02 8.41 -8.76
N ALA A 324 11.04 9.23 -8.57
CA ALA A 324 12.43 8.82 -8.75
C ALA A 324 12.85 7.83 -7.66
N GLU A 325 12.50 8.09 -6.41
CA GLU A 325 12.71 7.19 -5.29
C GLU A 325 11.96 5.86 -5.48
N SER A 326 10.72 5.91 -5.98
CA SER A 326 9.99 4.67 -6.27
C SER A 326 10.66 3.81 -7.36
N ILE A 327 11.20 4.46 -8.39
CA ILE A 327 11.94 3.80 -9.47
C ILE A 327 13.25 3.21 -8.93
N GLU A 328 13.94 3.93 -8.06
CA GLU A 328 15.16 3.45 -7.41
C GLU A 328 14.87 2.19 -6.58
N ILE A 329 13.76 2.15 -5.84
CA ILE A 329 13.37 0.96 -5.08
C ILE A 329 13.08 -0.22 -6.01
N ILE A 330 12.28 -0.01 -7.07
CA ILE A 330 11.97 -1.07 -8.03
C ILE A 330 13.24 -1.61 -8.70
N ASP A 331 14.14 -0.72 -9.09
CA ASP A 331 15.39 -1.08 -9.75
C ASP A 331 16.34 -1.81 -8.78
N THR A 332 16.40 -1.38 -7.52
CA THR A 332 17.20 -2.04 -6.47
C THR A 332 16.68 -3.44 -6.16
N VAL A 333 15.36 -3.61 -6.06
CA VAL A 333 14.74 -4.94 -5.91
C VAL A 333 15.14 -5.86 -7.06
N CYS A 334 15.05 -5.39 -8.31
CA CYS A 334 15.46 -6.19 -9.47
C CYS A 334 16.94 -6.60 -9.37
N GLN A 335 17.82 -5.67 -8.96
CA GLN A 335 19.25 -5.95 -8.79
C GLN A 335 19.53 -6.95 -7.68
N LEU A 336 18.83 -6.86 -6.54
CA LEU A 336 18.96 -7.81 -5.44
C LEU A 336 18.60 -9.24 -5.89
N ILE A 337 17.50 -9.38 -6.63
CA ILE A 337 17.06 -10.67 -7.17
C ILE A 337 18.06 -11.20 -8.21
N ASP A 338 18.46 -10.36 -9.18
CA ASP A 338 19.34 -10.80 -10.28
C ASP A 338 20.74 -11.15 -9.81
N ASN A 339 21.33 -10.31 -8.96
CA ASN A 339 22.66 -10.54 -8.41
C ASN A 339 22.65 -11.66 -7.38
N GLY A 340 21.60 -11.78 -6.56
CA GLY A 340 21.45 -12.86 -5.59
C GLY A 340 21.49 -14.22 -6.27
N ILE A 341 20.68 -14.41 -7.32
CA ILE A 341 20.71 -15.63 -8.14
C ILE A 341 22.06 -15.85 -8.82
N ALA A 342 22.67 -14.80 -9.38
CA ALA A 342 23.96 -14.92 -10.05
C ALA A 342 25.07 -15.37 -9.09
N ARG A 343 25.06 -14.86 -7.86
CA ARG A 343 26.01 -15.20 -6.80
C ARG A 343 25.86 -16.65 -6.36
N LEU A 344 24.63 -17.12 -6.18
CA LEU A 344 24.37 -18.51 -5.77
C LEU A 344 24.72 -19.57 -6.84
N ARG A 345 25.18 -19.14 -8.02
CA ARG A 345 25.65 -20.00 -9.11
C ARG A 345 27.17 -20.01 -9.28
N SER A 346 27.89 -19.03 -8.72
CA SER A 346 29.36 -19.00 -8.71
C SER A 346 29.92 -19.93 -7.66
#